data_AF-A0A2E0WPB4-F1
#
_entry.id   AF-A0A2E0WPB4-F1
#
_cell.length_a   1.000
_cell.length_b   1.000
_cell.length_c   1.000
_cell.angle_alpha   90.00
_cell.angle_beta   90.00
_cell.angle_gamma   90.00
#
_symmetry.space_group_name_H-M   'P 1'
#
loop_
_entity.id
_entity.type
_entity.pdbx_description
1 polymer ?
#
loop_
_entity_poly.entity_id
_entity_poly.type
_entity_poly.pdbx_seq_one_letter_code
_entity_poly.pdbx_strand_id
1 'polypeptide(L)'
;MQTPDLEALLQECPPSSMLRLADWYAEPLAQAPARALLEQARLRRQSALRAGQPAFTARLIELIAGWWSGQDLAMHHASLGAECSTPQEQALRELVTGQLLISRRLDSARACLERGFALAAPLLPAQDYFRVMKRHALLEALPLGIRPAPARGLDELLTEAAVIRRLQGRQARGGRADPADTLG
;
A
#
# COMPACT_ATOMS: atom_id res chain seq x y z
N MET A 1 -0.62 -13.69 3.56
CA MET A 1 -0.33 -12.79 2.42
C MET A 1 1.18 -12.68 2.31
N GLN A 2 1.73 -12.41 1.12
CA GLN A 2 3.18 -12.29 0.97
C GLN A 2 3.56 -10.82 1.19
N THR A 3 4.28 -10.58 2.28
CA THR A 3 5.03 -9.34 2.49
C THR A 3 6.40 -9.54 1.88
N PRO A 4 6.83 -8.68 0.95
CA PRO A 4 8.14 -8.80 0.34
C PRO A 4 9.21 -8.40 1.35
N ASP A 5 10.32 -9.14 1.33
CA ASP A 5 11.53 -8.77 2.06
C ASP A 5 12.24 -7.65 1.30
N LEU A 6 12.13 -6.42 1.83
CA LEU A 6 12.70 -5.22 1.20
C LEU A 6 14.23 -5.25 1.15
N GLU A 7 14.89 -5.90 2.11
CA GLU A 7 16.35 -6.03 2.11
C GLU A 7 16.79 -7.02 1.03
N ALA A 8 16.09 -8.14 0.89
CA ALA A 8 16.35 -9.10 -0.18
C ALA A 8 16.12 -8.47 -1.57
N LEU A 9 15.07 -7.65 -1.73
CA LEU A 9 14.79 -6.91 -2.97
C LEU A 9 15.91 -5.92 -3.36
N LEU A 10 16.69 -5.41 -2.40
CA LEU A 10 17.87 -4.57 -2.67
C LEU A 10 19.12 -5.38 -3.05
N GLN A 11 19.17 -6.67 -2.69
CA GLN A 11 20.33 -7.53 -2.88
C GLN A 11 20.29 -8.31 -4.20
N GLU A 12 19.10 -8.63 -4.72
CA GLU A 12 18.95 -9.43 -5.93
C GLU A 12 19.02 -8.63 -7.25
N CYS A 13 19.63 -9.25 -8.27
CA CYS A 13 19.76 -8.70 -9.62
C CYS A 13 19.17 -9.69 -10.65
N PRO A 14 18.21 -9.29 -11.52
CA PRO A 14 17.60 -7.98 -11.62
C PRO A 14 16.44 -7.79 -10.61
N PRO A 15 16.35 -6.64 -9.92
CA PRO A 15 15.43 -6.44 -8.80
C PRO A 15 13.95 -6.23 -9.21
N SER A 16 13.65 -6.08 -10.51
CA SER A 16 12.30 -5.73 -10.99
C SER A 16 11.35 -6.92 -11.11
N SER A 17 11.87 -8.15 -11.35
CA SER A 17 11.03 -9.35 -11.51
C SER A 17 10.40 -9.84 -10.21
N MET A 18 10.88 -9.35 -9.06
CA MET A 18 10.35 -9.70 -7.74
C MET A 18 9.26 -8.75 -7.25
N LEU A 19 9.15 -7.53 -7.81
CA LEU A 19 8.13 -6.58 -7.39
C LEU A 19 6.76 -6.94 -7.99
N ARG A 20 5.89 -7.51 -7.17
CA ARG A 20 4.54 -7.92 -7.57
C ARG A 20 3.51 -6.86 -7.21
N LEU A 21 2.69 -6.49 -8.19
CA LEU A 21 1.60 -5.54 -8.01
C LEU A 21 0.60 -5.94 -6.91
N ALA A 22 0.46 -7.25 -6.65
CA ALA A 22 -0.51 -7.76 -5.69
C ALA A 22 0.03 -7.98 -4.27
N ASP A 23 1.29 -7.63 -4.01
CA ASP A 23 1.91 -7.72 -2.68
C ASP A 23 1.55 -6.50 -1.82
N TRP A 24 1.97 -6.54 -0.56
CA TRP A 24 1.80 -5.44 0.39
C TRP A 24 3.15 -4.95 0.88
N TYR A 25 3.44 -3.67 0.67
CA TYR A 25 4.74 -3.06 0.92
C TYR A 25 4.74 -2.09 2.11
N ALA A 26 3.60 -1.92 2.77
CA ALA A 26 3.42 -0.94 3.84
C ALA A 26 3.35 -1.59 5.22
N GLU A 27 4.13 -2.66 5.44
CA GLU A 27 4.32 -3.15 6.80
C GLU A 27 5.10 -2.11 7.62
N PRO A 28 4.64 -1.77 8.84
CA PRO A 28 5.31 -0.79 9.68
C PRO A 28 6.76 -1.17 9.98
N LEU A 29 7.68 -0.24 9.69
CA LEU A 29 9.08 -0.36 10.07
C LEU A 29 9.39 0.56 11.25
N ALA A 30 10.18 0.05 12.20
CA ALA A 30 10.76 0.89 13.22
C ALA A 30 11.72 1.92 12.60
N GLN A 31 11.92 3.05 13.27
CA GLN A 31 12.64 4.18 12.68
C GLN A 31 14.12 3.87 12.39
N ALA A 32 14.80 3.13 13.26
CA ALA A 32 16.20 2.75 13.07
C ALA A 32 16.40 1.86 11.83
N PRO A 33 15.70 0.72 11.67
CA PRO A 33 15.83 -0.10 10.45
C PRO A 33 15.33 0.63 9.20
N ALA A 34 14.29 1.46 9.29
CA ALA A 34 13.85 2.29 8.16
C ALA A 34 14.96 3.22 7.66
N ARG A 35 15.71 3.87 8.56
CA ARG A 35 16.84 4.72 8.18
C ARG A 35 17.98 3.93 7.56
N ALA A 36 18.30 2.76 8.11
CA ALA A 36 19.33 1.89 7.53
C ALA A 36 18.95 1.44 6.11
N LEU A 37 17.70 1.00 5.92
CA LEU A 37 17.17 0.59 4.62
C LEU A 37 17.18 1.75 3.62
N LEU A 38 16.85 2.96 4.06
CA LEU A 38 16.89 4.15 3.22
C LEU A 38 18.30 4.46 2.71
N GLU A 39 19.31 4.38 3.59
CA GLU A 39 20.72 4.60 3.18
C GLU A 39 21.20 3.51 2.22
N GLN A 40 20.85 2.24 2.46
CA GLN A 40 21.17 1.15 1.54
C GLN A 40 20.52 1.37 0.16
N ALA A 41 19.25 1.76 0.13
CA ALA A 41 18.54 2.04 -1.12
C ALA A 41 19.18 3.20 -1.90
N ARG A 42 19.60 4.28 -1.21
CA ARG A 42 20.34 5.40 -1.80
C ARG A 42 21.66 4.98 -2.42
N LEU A 43 22.45 4.16 -1.72
CA LEU A 43 23.71 3.63 -2.22
C LEU A 43 23.49 2.75 -3.47
N ARG A 44 22.49 1.87 -3.43
CA ARG A 44 22.13 1.00 -4.56
C ARG A 44 21.69 1.81 -5.77
N ARG A 45 20.86 2.84 -5.58
CA ARG A 45 20.47 3.75 -6.65
C ARG A 45 21.68 4.45 -7.26
N GLN A 46 22.57 5.02 -6.45
CA GLN A 46 23.76 5.70 -6.96
C GLN A 46 24.64 4.76 -7.79
N SER A 47 24.81 3.52 -7.32
CA SER A 47 25.55 2.49 -8.06
C SER A 47 24.87 2.14 -9.39
N ALA A 48 23.55 1.91 -9.40
CA ALA A 48 22.79 1.61 -10.61
C ALA A 48 22.88 2.75 -11.64
N LEU A 49 22.72 4.01 -11.21
CA LEU A 49 22.82 5.17 -12.09
C LEU A 49 24.22 5.32 -12.70
N ARG A 50 25.29 5.08 -11.92
CA ARG A 50 26.67 5.09 -12.45
C ARG A 50 26.90 3.99 -13.48
N ALA A 51 26.21 2.86 -13.35
CA ALA A 51 26.28 1.73 -14.28
C ALA A 51 25.29 1.84 -15.45
N GLY A 52 24.50 2.92 -15.55
CA GLY A 52 23.46 3.08 -16.58
C GLY A 52 22.32 2.07 -16.45
N GLN A 53 22.10 1.51 -15.26
CA GLN A 53 21.08 0.50 -14.98
C GLN A 53 19.79 1.14 -14.42
N PRO A 54 18.63 0.48 -14.57
CA PRO A 54 17.39 0.93 -13.95
C PRO A 54 17.51 0.97 -12.43
N ALA A 55 17.02 2.05 -11.81
CA ALA A 55 17.10 2.26 -10.37
C ALA A 55 15.72 2.27 -9.69
N PHE A 56 14.65 1.88 -10.39
CA PHE A 56 13.28 1.97 -9.91
C PHE A 56 13.08 1.24 -8.58
N THR A 57 13.55 -0.01 -8.43
CA THR A 57 13.38 -0.76 -7.17
C THR A 57 14.01 -0.04 -5.99
N ALA A 58 15.25 0.48 -6.16
CA ALA A 58 15.91 1.26 -5.13
C ALA A 58 15.10 2.52 -4.79
N ARG A 59 14.55 3.23 -5.79
CA ARG A 59 13.69 4.40 -5.57
C ARG A 59 12.36 4.08 -4.86
N LEU A 60 11.73 2.96 -5.20
CA LEU A 60 10.51 2.52 -4.53
C LEU A 60 10.79 2.18 -3.06
N ILE A 61 11.94 1.57 -2.77
CA ILE A 61 12.36 1.28 -1.40
C ILE A 61 12.75 2.56 -0.65
N GLU A 62 13.37 3.55 -1.31
CA GLU A 62 13.58 4.89 -0.74
C GLU A 62 12.25 5.55 -0.34
N LEU A 63 11.18 5.41 -1.14
CA LEU A 63 9.84 5.91 -0.82
C LEU A 63 9.28 5.26 0.45
N ILE A 64 9.35 3.92 0.53
CA ILE A 64 8.84 3.14 1.69
C ILE A 64 9.65 3.46 2.95
N ALA A 65 10.97 3.37 2.88
CA ALA A 65 11.86 3.59 4.00
C ALA A 65 11.84 5.06 4.46
N GLY A 66 11.73 5.99 3.51
CA GLY A 66 11.57 7.43 3.75
C GLY A 66 10.32 7.73 4.56
N TRP A 67 9.17 7.15 4.19
CA TRP A 67 7.91 7.28 4.94
C TRP A 67 8.06 6.88 6.42
N TRP A 68 8.62 5.69 6.68
CA TRP A 68 8.83 5.19 8.03
C TRP A 68 9.91 5.95 8.80
N SER A 69 10.81 6.63 8.09
CA SER A 69 11.82 7.52 8.67
C SER A 69 11.28 8.93 8.99
N GLY A 70 10.07 9.26 8.54
CA GLY A 70 9.43 10.56 8.75
C GLY A 70 9.66 11.58 7.63
N GLN A 71 10.03 11.13 6.42
CA GLN A 71 10.17 11.99 5.24
C GLN A 71 8.82 12.29 4.58
N ASP A 72 8.79 13.36 3.77
CA ASP A 72 7.59 13.80 3.06
C ASP A 72 7.24 12.86 1.89
N LEU A 73 6.20 12.05 2.09
CA LEU A 73 5.73 11.08 1.09
C LEU A 73 5.31 11.74 -0.23
N ALA A 74 4.71 12.93 -0.19
CA ALA A 74 4.20 13.60 -1.39
C ALA A 74 5.36 14.04 -2.29
N MET A 75 6.41 14.61 -1.69
CA MET A 75 7.63 14.97 -2.40
C MET A 75 8.30 13.76 -3.05
N HIS A 76 8.43 12.65 -2.31
CA HIS A 76 9.05 11.43 -2.83
C HIS A 76 8.19 10.76 -3.92
N HIS A 77 6.87 10.73 -3.77
CA HIS A 77 5.95 10.20 -4.78
C HIS A 77 6.00 10.99 -6.08
N ALA A 78 6.00 12.32 -6.01
CA ALA A 78 6.10 13.19 -7.17
C ALA A 78 7.43 12.99 -7.91
N SER A 79 8.54 12.96 -7.17
CA SER A 79 9.88 12.72 -7.73
C SER A 79 9.99 11.35 -8.41
N LEU A 80 9.52 10.28 -7.77
CA LEU A 80 9.53 8.94 -8.37
C LEU A 80 8.64 8.86 -9.63
N GLY A 81 7.60 9.68 -9.70
CA GLY A 81 6.75 9.80 -10.87
C GLY A 81 7.45 10.18 -12.15
N ALA A 82 8.36 11.15 -12.06
CA ALA A 82 9.14 11.61 -13.20
C ALA A 82 10.12 10.54 -13.72
N GLU A 83 10.43 9.53 -12.89
CA GLU A 83 11.39 8.47 -13.19
C GLU A 83 10.71 7.18 -13.68
N CYS A 84 9.40 7.03 -13.50
CA CYS A 84 8.65 5.83 -13.92
C CYS A 84 8.60 5.73 -15.46
N SER A 85 9.15 4.65 -15.99
CA SER A 85 9.28 4.39 -17.42
C SER A 85 8.25 3.39 -17.95
N THR A 86 7.61 2.61 -17.07
CA THR A 86 6.65 1.57 -17.46
C THR A 86 5.30 1.68 -16.75
N PRO A 87 4.20 1.14 -17.33
CA PRO A 87 2.91 1.08 -16.66
C PRO A 87 2.94 0.32 -15.33
N GLN A 88 3.76 -0.73 -15.23
CA GLN A 88 3.93 -1.50 -14.00
C GLN A 88 4.57 -0.66 -12.89
N GLU A 89 5.58 0.15 -13.21
CA GLU A 89 6.22 1.05 -12.26
C GLU A 89 5.25 2.14 -11.76
N GLN A 90 4.46 2.72 -12.67
CA GLN A 90 3.42 3.70 -12.31
C GLN A 90 2.37 3.08 -11.38
N ALA A 91 1.92 1.86 -11.69
CA ALA A 91 0.98 1.12 -10.87
C ALA A 91 1.56 0.80 -9.48
N LEU A 92 2.80 0.30 -9.41
CA LEU A 92 3.49 0.04 -8.15
C LEU A 92 3.64 1.30 -7.31
N ARG A 93 4.04 2.43 -7.91
CA ARG A 93 4.16 3.71 -7.21
C ARG A 93 2.84 4.12 -6.56
N GLU A 94 1.74 4.14 -7.32
CA GLU A 94 0.42 4.53 -6.77
C GLU A 94 -0.07 3.54 -5.70
N LEU A 95 0.07 2.23 -5.94
CA LEU A 95 -0.33 1.19 -4.99
C LEU A 95 0.45 1.31 -3.68
N VAL A 96 1.78 1.38 -3.74
CA VAL A 96 2.63 1.50 -2.55
C VAL A 96 2.33 2.77 -1.78
N THR A 97 2.17 3.91 -2.45
CA THR A 97 1.75 5.16 -1.78
C THR A 97 0.40 5.00 -1.08
N GLY A 98 -0.60 4.41 -1.74
CA GLY A 98 -1.90 4.13 -1.12
C GLY A 98 -1.80 3.20 0.09
N GLN A 99 -0.95 2.17 0.02
CA GLN A 99 -0.68 1.23 1.12
C GLN A 99 -0.04 1.95 2.31
N LEU A 100 0.97 2.81 2.07
CA LEU A 100 1.64 3.59 3.13
C LEU A 100 0.66 4.56 3.80
N LEU A 101 -0.19 5.24 3.02
CA LEU A 101 -1.20 6.14 3.56
C LEU A 101 -2.25 5.40 4.39
N ILE A 102 -2.76 4.26 3.91
CA ILE A 102 -3.79 3.51 4.65
C ILE A 102 -3.25 2.81 5.89
N SER A 103 -1.95 2.49 5.93
CA SER A 103 -1.27 1.98 7.14
C SER A 103 -1.37 2.95 8.33
N ARG A 104 -1.56 4.24 8.05
CA ARG A 104 -1.82 5.29 9.04
C ARG A 104 -3.21 5.91 8.92
N ARG A 105 -4.12 5.24 8.19
CA ARG A 105 -5.53 5.58 7.99
C ARG A 105 -5.77 7.01 7.51
N LEU A 106 -4.93 7.47 6.59
CA LEU A 106 -5.07 8.78 5.97
C LEU A 106 -6.14 8.77 4.86
N ASP A 107 -6.91 9.84 4.75
CA ASP A 107 -8.01 10.00 3.78
C ASP A 107 -7.56 9.86 2.31
N SER A 108 -6.42 10.44 1.98
CA SER A 108 -5.77 10.42 0.67
C SER A 108 -5.38 9.00 0.20
N ALA A 109 -5.41 8.01 1.10
CA ALA A 109 -5.10 6.63 0.75
C ALA A 109 -6.04 6.05 -0.30
N ARG A 110 -7.36 6.36 -0.22
CA ARG A 110 -8.38 5.78 -1.12
C ARG A 110 -8.08 6.12 -2.58
N ALA A 111 -7.91 7.41 -2.86
CA ALA A 111 -7.64 7.88 -4.21
C ALA A 111 -6.35 7.27 -4.78
N CYS A 112 -5.33 7.06 -3.96
CA CYS A 112 -4.09 6.40 -4.39
C CYS A 112 -4.30 4.89 -4.66
N LEU A 113 -5.02 4.18 -3.79
CA LEU A 113 -5.32 2.75 -3.97
C LEU A 113 -6.22 2.50 -5.19
N GLU A 114 -7.20 3.37 -5.44
CA GLU A 114 -8.08 3.31 -6.60
C GLU A 114 -7.30 3.55 -7.90
N ARG A 115 -6.49 4.62 -7.98
CA ARG A 115 -5.64 4.88 -9.14
C ARG A 115 -4.63 3.77 -9.37
N GLY A 116 -3.97 3.31 -8.32
CA GLY A 116 -3.01 2.21 -8.40
C GLY A 116 -3.66 0.91 -8.86
N PHE A 117 -4.86 0.60 -8.40
CA PHE A 117 -5.59 -0.57 -8.87
C PHE A 117 -6.04 -0.44 -10.32
N ALA A 118 -6.52 0.75 -10.74
CA ALA A 118 -6.89 0.98 -12.14
C ALA A 118 -5.71 0.79 -13.10
N LEU A 119 -4.51 1.25 -12.71
CA LEU A 119 -3.27 1.04 -13.47
C LEU A 119 -2.81 -0.43 -13.45
N ALA A 120 -2.96 -1.11 -12.31
CA ALA A 120 -2.52 -2.50 -12.14
C ALA A 120 -3.47 -3.53 -12.77
N ALA A 121 -4.77 -3.26 -12.81
CA ALA A 121 -5.81 -4.18 -13.26
C ALA A 121 -5.51 -4.89 -14.59
N PRO A 122 -5.10 -4.20 -15.68
CA PRO A 122 -4.79 -4.87 -16.94
C PRO A 122 -3.48 -5.68 -16.92
N LEU A 123 -2.63 -5.51 -15.90
CA LEU A 123 -1.33 -6.16 -15.76
C LEU A 123 -1.38 -7.36 -14.81
N LEU A 124 -2.45 -7.50 -14.04
CA LEU A 124 -2.59 -8.51 -13.01
C LEU A 124 -3.10 -9.85 -13.60
N PRO A 125 -2.46 -10.98 -13.25
CA PRO A 125 -3.08 -12.28 -13.43
C PRO A 125 -4.43 -12.35 -12.69
N ALA A 126 -5.39 -13.13 -13.19
CA ALA A 126 -6.74 -13.18 -12.64
C ALA A 126 -6.79 -13.45 -11.11
N GLN A 127 -5.95 -14.36 -10.62
CA GLN A 127 -5.86 -14.66 -9.18
C GLN A 127 -5.44 -13.43 -8.37
N ASP A 128 -4.44 -12.71 -8.85
CA ASP A 128 -3.88 -11.53 -8.19
C ASP A 128 -4.83 -10.33 -8.30
N TYR A 129 -5.53 -10.18 -9.42
CA TYR A 129 -6.60 -9.20 -9.59
C TYR A 129 -7.66 -9.35 -8.49
N PHE A 130 -8.22 -10.54 -8.33
CA PHE A 130 -9.24 -10.78 -7.30
C PHE A 130 -8.69 -10.64 -5.89
N ARG A 131 -7.41 -10.96 -5.66
CA ARG A 131 -6.74 -10.74 -4.37
C ARG A 131 -6.72 -9.26 -4.01
N VAL A 132 -6.24 -8.41 -4.91
CA VAL A 132 -6.14 -6.96 -4.69
C VAL A 132 -7.53 -6.34 -4.56
N MET A 133 -8.45 -6.70 -5.45
CA MET A 133 -9.83 -6.21 -5.41
C MET A 133 -10.52 -6.51 -4.07
N LYS A 134 -10.45 -7.77 -3.60
CA LYS A 134 -11.05 -8.16 -2.31
C LYS A 134 -10.40 -7.43 -1.12
N ARG A 135 -9.08 -7.24 -1.15
CA ARG A 135 -8.35 -6.48 -0.14
C ARG A 135 -8.85 -5.04 -0.09
N HIS A 136 -8.91 -4.35 -1.23
CA HIS A 136 -9.33 -2.95 -1.30
C HIS A 136 -10.80 -2.79 -0.87
N ALA A 137 -11.69 -3.64 -1.37
CA ALA A 137 -13.11 -3.64 -0.98
C ALA A 137 -13.33 -3.88 0.52
N LEU A 138 -12.43 -4.60 1.18
CA LEU A 138 -12.48 -4.75 2.64
C LEU A 138 -11.98 -3.48 3.34
N LEU A 139 -10.82 -2.96 2.93
CA LEU A 139 -10.22 -1.74 3.48
C LEU A 139 -11.12 -0.50 3.34
N GLU A 140 -12.05 -0.48 2.39
CA GLU A 140 -13.06 0.57 2.26
C GLU A 140 -13.92 0.77 3.51
N ALA A 141 -14.06 -0.24 4.37
CA ALA A 141 -14.79 -0.12 5.63
C ALA A 141 -14.03 0.68 6.70
N LEU A 142 -12.73 0.94 6.52
CA LEU A 142 -11.93 1.66 7.51
C LEU A 142 -12.29 3.15 7.57
N PRO A 143 -12.50 3.71 8.77
CA PRO A 143 -12.60 5.15 8.97
C PRO A 143 -11.22 5.76 8.73
N LEU A 144 -11.16 6.74 7.84
CA LEU A 144 -9.96 7.49 7.51
C LEU A 144 -10.07 8.93 8.01
N GLY A 145 -8.93 9.60 8.18
CA GLY A 145 -8.90 11.00 8.61
C GLY A 145 -7.70 11.76 8.07
N ILE A 146 -7.67 13.06 8.36
CA ILE A 146 -6.61 13.98 7.94
C ILE A 146 -5.36 13.80 8.81
N ARG A 147 -5.54 13.41 10.09
CA ARG A 147 -4.44 13.18 11.03
C ARG A 147 -4.02 11.72 10.99
N PRO A 148 -2.71 11.43 10.97
CA PRO A 148 -2.23 10.07 10.89
C PRO A 148 -2.50 9.31 12.19
N ALA A 149 -3.10 8.13 12.08
CA ALA A 149 -3.25 7.17 13.16
C ALA A 149 -1.91 6.46 13.46
N PRO A 150 -1.83 5.70 14.58
CA PRO A 150 -0.76 4.74 14.77
C PRO A 150 -0.65 3.80 13.57
N ALA A 151 0.58 3.49 13.17
CA ALA A 151 0.85 2.60 12.06
C ALA A 151 0.33 1.18 12.37
N ARG A 152 -0.29 0.54 11.38
CA ARG A 152 -0.81 -0.83 11.47
C ARG A 152 -0.39 -1.66 10.27
N GLY A 153 -0.13 -2.94 10.53
CA GLY A 153 0.15 -3.93 9.49
C GLY A 153 -1.10 -4.33 8.72
N LEU A 154 -0.95 -5.03 7.60
CA LEU A 154 -2.10 -5.38 6.76
C LEU A 154 -3.12 -6.26 7.51
N ASP A 155 -2.67 -7.26 8.25
CA ASP A 155 -3.54 -8.18 8.96
C ASP A 155 -4.41 -7.47 10.02
N GLU A 156 -3.83 -6.50 10.72
CA GLU A 156 -4.54 -5.68 11.70
C GLU A 156 -5.60 -4.80 11.02
N LEU A 157 -5.25 -4.17 9.89
CA LEU A 157 -6.16 -3.34 9.11
C LEU A 157 -7.34 -4.15 8.56
N LEU A 158 -7.08 -5.33 7.99
CA LEU A 158 -8.14 -6.19 7.46
C LEU A 158 -9.04 -6.74 8.56
N THR A 159 -8.46 -7.07 9.72
CA THR A 159 -9.23 -7.51 10.90
C THR A 159 -10.17 -6.40 11.37
N GLU A 160 -9.65 -5.19 11.57
CA GLU A 160 -10.45 -4.03 11.96
C GLU A 160 -11.57 -3.75 10.94
N ALA A 161 -11.22 -3.71 9.65
CA ALA A 161 -12.17 -3.46 8.57
C ALA A 161 -13.29 -4.51 8.53
N ALA A 162 -12.97 -5.79 8.72
CA ALA A 162 -13.94 -6.87 8.77
C ALA A 162 -14.91 -6.74 9.95
N VAL A 163 -14.42 -6.35 11.13
CA VAL A 163 -15.25 -6.08 12.32
C VAL A 163 -16.21 -4.93 12.03
N ILE A 164 -15.72 -3.82 11.49
CA ILE A 164 -16.54 -2.64 11.18
C ILE A 164 -17.65 -3.00 10.18
N ARG A 165 -17.29 -3.70 9.09
CA ARG A 165 -18.26 -4.13 8.07
C ARG A 165 -19.36 -5.03 8.65
N ARG A 166 -18.99 -5.93 9.58
CA ARG A 166 -19.96 -6.80 10.27
C ARG A 166 -20.92 -6.03 11.16
N LEU A 167 -20.44 -5.00 11.86
CA LEU A 167 -21.28 -4.16 12.72
C LEU A 167 -22.27 -3.33 11.89
N GLN A 168 -21.82 -2.73 10.78
CA GLN A 168 -22.68 -2.00 9.83
C GLN A 168 -23.78 -2.91 9.24
N GLY A 169 -23.42 -4.12 8.82
CA GLY A 169 -24.39 -5.09 8.28
C GLY A 169 -25.42 -5.58 9.29
N ARG A 170 -25.11 -5.58 10.60
CA ARG A 170 -26.06 -5.90 11.68
C ARG A 170 -27.02 -4.75 11.96
N GLN A 171 -26.52 -3.52 12.01
CA GLN A 171 -27.36 -2.33 12.18
C GLN A 171 -28.39 -2.18 11.05
N ALA A 172 -27.99 -2.44 9.80
CA ALA A 172 -28.90 -2.41 8.65
C ALA A 172 -30.03 -3.47 8.71
N ARG A 173 -29.82 -4.60 9.41
CA ARG A 173 -30.82 -5.66 9.57
C ARG A 173 -31.72 -5.47 10.80
N GLY A 174 -31.25 -4.75 11.82
CA GLY A 174 -32.02 -4.46 13.04
C GLY A 174 -32.96 -3.24 12.93
N GLY A 175 -32.81 -2.40 11.91
CA GLY A 175 -33.65 -1.21 11.69
C GLY A 175 -35.00 -1.48 11.00
N ARG A 176 -35.36 -2.74 10.77
CA ARG A 176 -36.63 -3.16 10.16
C ARG A 176 -37.45 -3.99 11.15
N ALA A 177 -37.59 -3.48 12.37
CA ALA A 177 -38.65 -3.90 13.29
C ALA A 177 -39.82 -2.94 13.09
N ASP A 178 -40.79 -3.38 12.31
CA ASP A 178 -42.08 -2.70 12.14
C ASP A 178 -42.82 -2.78 13.49
N PRO A 179 -43.13 -1.65 14.16
CA PRO A 179 -43.84 -1.67 15.44
C PRO A 179 -45.32 -2.08 15.32
N ALA A 180 -45.78 -2.44 14.11
CA ALA A 180 -47.17 -2.83 13.85
C ALA A 180 -47.49 -4.30 14.18
N ASP A 181 -46.51 -5.14 14.55
CA ASP A 181 -46.70 -6.60 14.66
C ASP A 181 -46.82 -7.09 16.12
N THR A 182 -47.69 -6.43 16.92
CA THR A 182 -48.02 -6.87 18.31
C THR A 182 -49.52 -6.97 18.61
N LEU A 183 -50.37 -7.23 17.61
CA LEU A 183 -51.78 -7.58 17.86
C LEU A 183 -52.16 -8.89 17.14
N GLY A 184 -51.90 -9.99 17.83
CA GLY A 184 -52.43 -11.33 17.57
C GLY A 184 -52.88 -11.97 18.87
#